data_AF-A0A428Y203-F1
#
_entry.id   AF-A0A428Y203-F1
#
_cell.length_a   1.000
_cell.length_b   1.000
_cell.length_c   1.000
_cell.angle_alpha   90.00
_cell.angle_beta   90.00
_cell.angle_gamma   90.00
#
_symmetry.space_group_name_H-M   'P 1'
#
loop_
_entity.id
_entity.type
_entity.pdbx_description
1 polymer ?
#
loop_
_entity_poly.entity_id
_entity_poly.type
_entity_poly.pdbx_seq_one_letter_code
_entity_poly.pdbx_strand_id
1 'polypeptide(L)' 'MAGANRAAGMVPLVGALATAAALAGVAVFSASSAGCASPGQYVQRDGYVELVGGCIDSHDLPPAPLAPAVHQGEPSFLQQ' A
#
# COMPACT_ATOMS: atom_id res chain seq x y z
N MET A 1 -27.69 31.00 -30.98
CA MET A 1 -28.02 30.24 -29.76
C MET A 1 -27.19 28.95 -29.70
N ALA A 2 -25.86 29.03 -29.61
CA ALA A 2 -24.96 27.85 -29.63
C ALA A 2 -24.12 27.70 -28.35
N GLY A 3 -23.82 28.81 -27.65
CA GLY A 3 -23.07 28.79 -26.38
C GLY A 3 -23.87 28.25 -25.18
N ALA A 4 -25.18 28.50 -25.15
CA ALA A 4 -26.06 28.01 -24.08
C ALA A 4 -26.13 26.47 -24.04
N ASN A 5 -26.15 25.81 -25.21
CA ASN A 5 -26.17 24.35 -25.28
C ASN A 5 -24.81 23.71 -24.91
N ARG A 6 -23.68 24.38 -25.22
CA ARG A 6 -22.36 23.93 -24.74
C ARG A 6 -22.23 24.10 -23.22
N ALA A 7 -22.73 25.20 -22.66
CA ALA A 7 -22.72 25.44 -21.22
C ALA A 7 -23.62 24.45 -20.46
N ALA A 8 -24.79 24.12 -21.01
CA ALA A 8 -25.71 23.13 -20.44
C ALA A 8 -25.11 21.71 -20.38
N GLY A 9 -24.21 21.35 -21.31
CA GLY A 9 -23.47 20.09 -21.27
C GLY A 9 -22.23 20.10 -20.38
N MET A 10 -21.62 21.28 -20.13
CA MET A 10 -20.41 21.38 -19.31
C MET A 10 -20.69 21.25 -17.82
N VAL A 11 -21.82 21.75 -17.32
CA VAL A 11 -22.17 21.66 -15.89
C VAL A 11 -22.22 20.20 -15.40
N PRO A 12 -22.99 19.29 -16.03
CA PRO A 12 -22.96 17.87 -15.67
C PRO A 12 -21.59 17.20 -15.88
N LEU A 13 -20.81 17.60 -16.90
CA LEU A 13 -19.46 17.07 -17.12
C LEU A 13 -18.52 17.42 -15.95
N VAL A 14 -18.53 18.68 -15.52
CA VAL A 14 -17.73 19.14 -14.38
C VAL A 14 -18.16 18.43 -13.09
N GLY A 15 -19.47 18.25 -12.89
CA GLY A 15 -19.99 17.46 -11.76
C GLY A 15 -19.51 16.01 -11.76
N ALA A 16 -19.50 15.35 -12.93
CA ALA A 16 -18.99 14.00 -13.09
C ALA A 16 -17.48 13.92 -12.82
N LEU A 17 -16.70 14.89 -13.29
CA LEU A 17 -15.26 14.95 -13.02
C LEU A 17 -14.95 15.22 -11.55
N ALA A 18 -15.70 16.11 -10.91
CA ALA A 18 -15.55 16.40 -9.48
C ALA A 18 -15.85 15.18 -8.61
N THR A 19 -16.93 14.46 -8.92
CA THR A 19 -17.29 13.23 -8.20
C THR A 19 -16.27 12.12 -8.45
N ALA A 20 -15.79 11.94 -9.68
CA ALA A 20 -14.72 10.99 -9.98
C ALA A 20 -13.42 11.31 -9.21
N ALA A 21 -13.02 12.59 -9.18
CA ALA A 21 -11.85 13.02 -8.43
C ALA A 21 -12.01 12.80 -6.91
N ALA A 22 -13.21 13.09 -6.37
CA ALA A 22 -13.52 12.82 -4.97
C ALA A 22 -13.42 11.33 -4.63
N LEU A 23 -14.01 10.45 -5.47
CA LEU A 23 -13.95 9.00 -5.28
C LEU A 23 -12.51 8.47 -5.38
N ALA A 24 -11.72 8.99 -6.33
CA ALA A 24 -10.30 8.65 -6.43
C ALA A 24 -9.51 9.08 -5.18
N GLY A 25 -9.79 10.29 -4.66
CA GLY A 25 -9.19 10.78 -3.42
C GLY A 25 -9.51 9.90 -2.22
N VAL A 26 -10.77 9.45 -2.09
CA VAL A 26 -11.19 8.52 -1.03
C VAL A 26 -10.43 7.20 -1.10
N ALA A 27 -10.23 6.65 -2.30
CA ALA A 27 -9.46 5.41 -2.46
C ALA A 27 -8.01 5.56 -1.99
N VAL A 28 -7.35 6.66 -2.36
CA VAL A 28 -5.96 6.95 -1.91
C VAL A 28 -5.91 7.16 -0.40
N PHE A 29 -6.89 7.86 0.18
CA PHE A 29 -6.99 8.08 1.61
C PHE A 29 -7.19 6.78 2.40
N SER A 30 -8.00 5.85 1.88
CA SER A 30 -8.15 4.52 2.49
C SER A 30 -6.86 3.72 2.46
N ALA A 31 -6.12 3.73 1.33
CA ALA A 31 -4.83 3.06 1.25
C ALA A 31 -3.80 3.67 2.22
N SER A 32 -3.74 5.01 2.32
CA SER A 32 -2.81 5.67 3.23
C SER A 32 -3.15 5.43 4.70
N SER A 33 -4.44 5.44 5.06
CA SER A 33 -4.91 5.15 6.43
C SER A 33 -4.71 3.69 6.83
N ALA A 34 -4.74 2.75 5.87
CA ALA A 34 -4.38 1.36 6.09
C ALA A 34 -2.87 1.12 6.28
N GLY A 35 -2.03 2.16 6.23
CA GLY A 35 -0.57 2.04 6.36
C GLY A 35 0.13 1.62 5.07
N CYS A 36 -0.61 1.49 3.97
CA CYS A 36 -0.10 1.09 2.65
C CYS A 36 0.70 2.19 1.95
N ALA A 37 0.87 3.35 2.59
CA ALA A 37 1.70 4.44 2.10
C ALA A 37 3.20 4.13 2.17
N SER A 38 3.62 3.22 3.06
CA SER A 38 5.01 2.79 3.12
C SER A 38 5.20 1.59 2.17
N PRO A 39 6.02 1.70 1.12
CA PRO A 39 6.38 0.54 0.32
C PRO A 39 7.04 -0.48 1.26
N GLY A 40 6.62 -1.74 1.19
CA GLY A 40 7.26 -2.81 1.97
C GLY A 40 8.73 -2.90 1.60
N GLN A 41 9.59 -3.11 2.59
CA GLN A 41 11.04 -3.19 2.38
C GLN A 41 11.49 -4.64 2.57
N TYR A 42 12.26 -5.15 1.61
CA TYR A 42 12.95 -6.43 1.76
C TYR A 42 14.21 -6.21 2.61
N VAL A 43 14.25 -6.85 3.78
CA VAL A 43 15.37 -6.78 4.72
C VAL A 43 16.00 -8.17 4.79
N GLN A 44 17.30 -8.25 4.53
CA GLN A 44 18.05 -9.49 4.74
C GLN A 44 18.35 -9.63 6.23
N ARG A 45 17.85 -10.70 6.84
CA ARG A 45 18.12 -11.05 8.24
C ARG A 45 18.60 -12.50 8.27
N ASP A 46 19.78 -12.75 8.82
CA ASP A 46 20.30 -14.10 9.10
C ASP A 46 20.20 -15.12 7.93
N GLY A 47 20.42 -14.65 6.70
CA GLY A 47 20.44 -15.49 5.49
C GLY A 47 19.08 -15.70 4.80
N TYR A 48 18.02 -15.05 5.29
CA TYR A 48 16.71 -15.02 4.65
C TYR A 48 16.22 -13.59 4.39
N VAL A 49 15.40 -13.43 3.36
CA VAL A 49 14.80 -12.14 2.99
C VAL A 49 13.43 -12.04 3.65
N GLU A 50 13.27 -11.06 4.52
CA GLU A 50 12.01 -10.73 5.19
C GLU A 50 11.37 -9.50 4.50
N LEU A 51 10.10 -9.57 4.12
CA LEU A 51 9.35 -8.39 3.69
C LEU A 51 8.74 -7.72 4.92
N VAL A 52 9.25 -6.54 5.28
CA VAL A 52 8.80 -5.78 6.45
C VAL A 52 7.94 -4.60 5.99
N GLY A 53 6.74 -4.49 6.56
CA GLY A 53 5.77 -3.46 6.21
C GLY A 53 5.05 -3.73 4.88
N GLY A 54 4.48 -2.67 4.28
CA GLY A 54 3.66 -2.79 3.08
C GLY A 54 2.19 -3.16 3.37
N CYS A 55 1.38 -3.18 2.31
CA CYS A 55 -0.06 -3.41 2.36
C CYS A 55 -0.46 -4.89 2.22
N ILE A 56 0.51 -5.80 2.15
CA ILE A 56 0.28 -7.20 1.80
C ILE A 56 0.13 -8.02 3.08
N ASP A 57 -0.95 -8.80 3.18
CA ASP A 57 -1.16 -9.68 4.32
C ASP A 57 -0.29 -10.94 4.16
N SER A 58 0.41 -11.32 5.23
CA SER A 58 1.26 -12.53 5.21
C SER A 58 0.47 -13.81 5.00
N HIS A 59 -0.82 -13.82 5.31
CA HIS A 59 -1.70 -14.97 5.17
C HIS A 59 -2.18 -15.21 3.73
N ASP A 60 -2.08 -14.19 2.87
CA ASP A 60 -2.35 -14.25 1.43
C ASP A 60 -1.11 -14.68 0.63
N LEU A 61 0.07 -14.63 1.26
CA LEU A 61 1.31 -15.08 0.64
C LEU A 61 1.42 -16.61 0.73
N PRO A 62 1.91 -17.28 -0.34
CA PRO A 62 2.23 -18.69 -0.26
C PRO A 62 3.25 -18.93 0.87
N PRO A 63 3.15 -20.06 1.59
CA PRO A 63 4.05 -20.34 2.69
C PRO A 63 5.50 -20.22 2.22
N ALA A 64 6.27 -19.43 2.96
CA ALA A 64 7.68 -19.25 2.66
C ALA A 64 8.35 -20.63 2.58
N PRO A 65 9.26 -20.86 1.63
CA PRO A 65 10.06 -22.08 1.60
C PRO A 65 10.67 -22.29 2.99
N LEU A 66 10.48 -23.49 3.54
CA LEU A 66 10.97 -23.84 4.88
C LEU A 66 12.50 -23.64 4.89
N ALA A 67 12.95 -22.53 5.47
CA ALA A 67 14.36 -22.28 5.70
C ALA A 67 14.87 -23.38 6.66
N PRO A 68 16.07 -23.93 6.44
CA PRO A 68 16.74 -24.72 7.48
C PRO A 68 16.85 -23.86 8.74
N ALA A 69 16.56 -24.45 9.90
CA ALA A 69 16.60 -23.75 11.19
C ALA A 69 17.94 -23.03 11.40
N VAL A 70 17.95 -21.70 11.23
CA VAL A 70 19.04 -20.83 11.66
C VAL A 70 18.67 -20.22 13.01
N HIS A 71 19.63 -20.31 13.91
CA HIS A 71 19.53 -20.16 15.36
C HIS A 71 18.70 -18.95 15.81
N GLN A 72 17.64 -19.24 16.57
CA GLN A 72 17.00 -18.27 17.44
C GLN A 72 17.94 -17.96 18.61
N GLY A 73 18.42 -16.73 18.67
CA GLY A 73 18.87 -16.07 19.89
C GLY A 73 20.21 -16.52 20.46
N GLU A 74 21.28 -15.79 20.14
CA GLU A 74 22.35 -15.58 21.12
C GLU A 74 22.20 -14.17 21.71
N PRO A 75 21.76 -14.00 22.97
CA PRO A 75 21.63 -12.70 23.60
C PRO A 75 23.02 -12.09 23.78
N SER A 76 23.16 -10.83 23.39
CA SER A 76 24.36 -9.99 23.46
C SER A 76 24.83 -9.66 24.90
N PHE A 77 24.68 -10.58 25.85
CA PHE A 77 24.93 -10.40 27.28
C PHE A 77 26.38 -10.76 27.71
N LEU A 78 27.26 -11.18 26.80
CA LEU A 78 28.66 -11.54 27.10
C LEU A 78 29.71 -10.57 26.51
N GLN A 79 29.32 -9.34 26.19
CA GLN A 79 30.21 -8.30 25.64
C GLN A 79 30.37 -7.08 26.58
N GLN A 80 30.25 -7.26 27.90
CA GLN A 80 30.66 -6.27 28.92
C GLN A 80 31.39 -6.94 30.08
#